data_AF-A0A1E7GIV5-F1
#
_entry.id   AF-A0A1E7GIV5-F1
#
_cell.length_a   1.000
_cell.length_b   1.000
_cell.length_c   1.000
_cell.angle_alpha   90.00
_cell.angle_beta   90.00
_cell.angle_gamma   90.00
#
_symmetry.space_group_name_H-M   'P 1'
#
loop_
_entity.id
_entity.type
_entity.pdbx_description
1 polymer ?
#
loop_
_entity_poly.entity_id
_entity_poly.type
_entity_poly.pdbx_seq_one_letter_code
_entity_poly.pdbx_strand_id
1 'polypeptide(L)'
;MNVQPDLEFIRSLKEAGGDTLKKCYQCATCSVTCPLSKDGSPFPRKEMIWSQWGLKEKLLADPDVFLCHQCGDCTANCPRGAKPGDVLGAIRAYAYTFYGWPAPLAKLASSAKGLPMLIGIPVVVIFIMWMISGAMHIPTSEQFADHGYQQFFGHWGFKWYAKNIFFIVLIMVPSLGLGLFSAYKGITKMWKTMAENEGVNTDYRPSAVQFVKEFLWPSLVEIVNHDRFKECTDNRDRVRGHQPLMLAFIGLFIVTCWSLLKNDVIGLVLPSWHGPMSLMDPFKILANVSAVALLFGIAVLWSNRKKAEQELGTKATFYDWFLIWEITAVGVTGLGAELLRWAGAPALGYIVYFLHLVSIMMLFLYLPYTKLAHLIYRTTAYSFEKYRESAFAKK
;
A
#
# COMPACT_ATOMS: atom_id res chain seq x y z
N MET A 1 31.42 3.31 24.52
CA MET A 1 30.56 2.53 23.60
C MET A 1 31.16 2.63 22.21
N ASN A 2 31.78 1.56 21.69
CA ASN A 2 32.29 1.53 20.32
C ASN A 2 31.12 1.30 19.37
N VAL A 3 30.61 2.38 18.77
CA VAL A 3 29.57 2.29 17.74
C VAL A 3 30.27 2.06 16.40
N GLN A 4 30.11 0.88 15.81
CA GLN A 4 30.57 0.60 14.46
C GLN A 4 29.46 1.00 13.47
N PRO A 5 29.66 2.02 12.63
CA PRO A 5 28.61 2.48 11.73
C PRO A 5 28.42 1.53 10.55
N ASP A 6 27.19 1.15 10.27
CA ASP A 6 26.83 0.43 9.04
C ASP A 6 26.84 1.40 7.84
N LEU A 7 27.96 1.44 7.12
CA LEU A 7 28.16 2.33 5.98
C LEU A 7 27.27 1.97 4.78
N GLU A 8 26.93 0.70 4.61
CA GLU A 8 26.05 0.25 3.54
C GLU A 8 24.62 0.72 3.79
N PHE A 9 24.15 0.61 5.04
CA PHE A 9 22.86 1.14 5.45
C PHE A 9 22.79 2.67 5.30
N ILE A 10 23.85 3.41 5.67
CA ILE A 10 23.88 4.86 5.43
C ILE A 10 23.78 5.16 3.93
N ARG A 11 24.45 4.39 3.07
CA ARG A 11 24.36 4.57 1.61
C ARG A 11 22.94 4.30 1.10
N SER A 12 22.30 3.22 1.56
CA SER A 12 20.92 2.89 1.14
C SER A 12 19.93 3.97 1.55
N LEU A 13 20.07 4.55 2.75
CA LEU A 13 19.24 5.69 3.18
C LEU A 13 19.43 6.90 2.27
N LYS A 14 20.67 7.23 1.88
CA LYS A 14 20.95 8.34 0.96
C LYS A 14 20.31 8.13 -0.41
N GLU A 15 20.40 6.91 -0.95
CA GLU A 15 19.79 6.53 -2.23
C GLU A 15 18.25 6.59 -2.19
N ALA A 16 17.66 6.24 -1.04
CA ALA A 16 16.22 6.29 -0.81
C ALA A 16 15.68 7.68 -0.40
N GLY A 17 16.47 8.75 -0.53
CA GLY A 17 16.04 10.14 -0.29
C GLY A 17 16.38 10.73 1.09
N GLY A 18 17.03 9.96 1.97
CA GLY A 18 17.48 10.39 3.30
C GLY A 18 18.84 11.10 3.30
N ASP A 19 19.28 11.71 2.20
CA ASP A 19 20.66 12.17 2.02
C ASP A 19 21.09 13.32 2.95
N THR A 20 20.12 13.99 3.55
CA THR A 20 20.35 15.07 4.52
C THR A 20 20.59 14.59 5.95
N LEU A 21 20.62 13.28 6.22
CA LEU A 21 20.80 12.72 7.56
C LEU A 21 22.05 13.30 8.28
N LYS A 22 23.14 13.55 7.54
CA LYS A 22 24.41 14.10 8.06
C LYS A 22 24.37 15.62 8.34
N LYS A 23 23.30 16.33 7.98
CA LYS A 23 23.16 17.77 8.28
C LYS A 23 22.68 18.04 9.71
N CYS A 24 22.08 17.04 10.36
CA CYS A 24 21.48 17.20 11.67
C CYS A 24 22.54 17.32 12.77
N TYR A 25 22.43 18.37 13.57
CA TYR A 25 23.32 18.71 14.69
C TYR A 25 22.62 18.60 16.05
N GLN A 26 21.48 17.91 16.10
CA GLN A 26 20.80 17.54 17.34
C GLN A 26 20.24 18.72 18.17
N CYS A 27 19.68 19.74 17.51
CA CYS A 27 19.09 20.92 18.17
C CYS A 27 17.66 20.76 18.74
N ALA A 28 17.00 19.62 18.51
CA ALA A 28 15.65 19.29 19.01
C ALA A 28 14.46 20.11 18.50
N THR A 29 14.61 21.07 17.58
CA THR A 29 13.46 21.77 16.97
C THR A 29 12.42 20.81 16.40
N CYS A 30 12.87 19.75 15.73
CA CYS A 30 11.99 18.72 15.19
C CYS A 30 11.21 17.92 16.26
N SER A 31 11.73 17.83 17.49
CA SER A 31 11.05 17.16 18.60
C SER A 31 10.07 18.04 19.33
N VAL A 32 10.30 19.34 19.36
CA VAL A 32 9.33 20.29 19.92
C VAL A 32 8.11 20.42 19.00
N THR A 33 8.30 20.36 17.68
CA THR A 33 7.18 20.55 16.72
C THR A 33 6.37 19.29 16.45
N CYS A 34 6.86 18.09 16.76
CA CYS A 34 6.20 16.85 16.36
C CYS A 34 5.28 16.32 17.48
N PRO A 35 3.99 16.09 17.22
CA PRO A 35 3.05 15.58 18.23
C PRO A 35 3.35 14.13 18.65
N LEU A 36 4.13 13.38 17.85
CA LEU A 36 4.57 12.03 18.22
C LEU A 36 5.72 12.00 19.23
N SER A 37 6.35 13.15 19.50
CA SER A 37 7.45 13.22 20.47
C SER A 37 6.90 13.16 21.89
N LYS A 38 7.41 12.22 22.70
CA LYS A 38 7.02 12.02 24.10
C LYS A 38 8.20 12.30 25.03
N ASP A 39 7.91 12.55 26.31
CA ASP A 39 8.95 12.67 27.33
C ASP A 39 9.78 11.37 27.40
N GLY A 40 11.12 11.51 27.39
CA GLY A 40 12.04 10.37 27.35
C GLY A 40 12.18 9.69 25.97
N SER A 41 11.35 10.01 24.97
CA SER A 41 11.45 9.49 23.60
C SER A 41 11.37 10.63 22.56
N PRO A 42 12.45 11.41 22.38
CA PRO A 42 12.44 12.58 21.51
C PRO A 42 12.42 12.19 20.03
N PHE A 43 11.30 12.41 19.36
CA PHE A 43 11.04 12.05 17.96
C PHE A 43 10.99 13.30 17.07
N PRO A 44 11.52 13.33 15.83
CA PRO A 44 12.36 12.34 15.18
C PRO A 44 13.86 12.54 15.47
N ARG A 45 14.21 13.31 16.51
CA ARG A 45 15.61 13.68 16.81
C ARG A 45 16.49 12.46 17.05
N LYS A 46 15.99 11.46 17.79
CA LYS A 46 16.71 10.22 18.09
C LYS A 46 17.00 9.41 16.81
N GLU A 47 16.03 9.32 15.91
CA GLU A 47 16.17 8.59 14.64
C GLU A 47 17.16 9.29 13.72
N MET A 48 17.21 10.62 13.76
CA MET A 48 18.21 11.38 13.01
C MET A 48 19.64 11.06 13.47
N ILE A 49 19.91 10.95 14.77
CA ILE A 49 21.27 10.59 15.23
C ILE A 49 21.59 9.12 14.95
N TRP A 50 20.62 8.21 15.13
CA TRP A 50 20.80 6.80 14.79
C TRP A 50 21.07 6.60 13.30
N SER A 51 20.41 7.37 12.44
CA SER A 51 20.66 7.38 11.00
C SER A 51 22.07 7.87 10.68
N GLN A 52 22.55 8.91 11.38
CA GLN A 52 23.92 9.40 11.22
C GLN A 52 24.96 8.36 11.61
N TRP A 53 24.71 7.60 12.66
CA TRP A 53 25.64 6.57 13.13
C TRP A 53 25.44 5.22 12.44
N GLY A 54 24.47 5.08 11.52
CA GLY A 54 24.21 3.81 10.85
C GLY A 54 23.72 2.72 11.81
N LEU A 55 22.98 3.09 12.87
CA LEU A 55 22.41 2.16 13.84
C LEU A 55 21.15 1.48 13.27
N LYS A 56 21.36 0.65 12.25
CA LYS A 56 20.32 -0.03 11.47
C LYS A 56 19.36 -0.80 12.37
N GLU A 57 19.89 -1.59 13.30
CA GLU A 57 19.10 -2.48 14.17
C GLU A 57 18.16 -1.66 15.07
N LYS A 58 18.63 -0.54 15.62
CA LYS A 58 17.80 0.35 16.44
C LYS A 58 16.66 0.97 15.63
N LEU A 59 16.95 1.42 14.41
CA LEU A 59 15.95 2.05 13.55
C LEU A 59 14.90 1.06 13.06
N LEU A 60 15.29 -0.17 12.75
CA LEU A 60 14.36 -1.22 12.33
C LEU A 60 13.48 -1.69 13.49
N ALA A 61 14.00 -1.67 14.72
CA ALA A 61 13.26 -2.06 15.91
C ALA A 61 12.39 -0.95 16.53
N ASP A 62 12.48 0.30 16.04
CA ASP A 62 11.73 1.42 16.59
C ASP A 62 10.34 1.55 15.94
N PRO A 63 9.23 1.35 16.68
CA PRO A 63 7.88 1.52 16.13
C PRO A 63 7.64 2.95 15.62
N ASP A 64 8.30 3.97 16.17
CA ASP A 64 8.05 5.38 15.86
C ASP A 64 8.31 5.70 14.37
N VAL A 65 9.21 4.94 13.72
CA VAL A 65 9.47 4.99 12.27
C VAL A 65 8.19 4.78 11.45
N PHE A 66 7.31 3.89 11.89
CA PHE A 66 6.05 3.55 11.21
C PHE A 66 4.86 4.39 11.69
N LEU A 67 4.92 4.92 12.92
CA LEU A 67 3.93 5.88 13.43
C LEU A 67 3.99 7.22 12.69
N CYS A 68 5.18 7.61 12.23
CA CYS A 68 5.41 8.81 11.43
C CYS A 68 4.49 8.89 10.19
N HIS A 69 3.75 10.00 10.05
CA HIS A 69 2.91 10.29 8.88
C HIS A 69 3.66 10.92 7.70
N GLN A 70 4.93 11.29 7.89
CA GLN A 70 5.72 12.06 6.91
C GLN A 70 4.99 13.35 6.52
N CYS A 71 4.51 14.10 7.52
CA CYS A 71 3.91 15.42 7.32
C CYS A 71 4.96 16.46 6.94
N GLY A 72 6.21 16.33 7.41
CA GLY A 72 7.26 17.27 7.02
C GLY A 72 7.32 18.54 7.86
N ASP A 73 6.51 18.71 8.90
CA ASP A 73 6.62 19.82 9.86
C ASP A 73 8.05 19.90 10.44
N CYS A 74 8.62 18.73 10.77
CA CYS A 74 10.01 18.61 11.22
C CYS A 74 11.06 19.00 10.14
N THR A 75 10.71 18.89 8.86
CA THR A 75 11.55 19.29 7.73
C THR A 75 11.47 20.80 7.51
N ALA A 76 10.26 21.36 7.48
CA ALA A 76 10.02 22.79 7.29
C ALA A 76 10.68 23.64 8.39
N ASN A 77 10.63 23.16 9.63
CA ASN A 77 11.16 23.88 10.78
C ASN A 77 12.64 23.60 11.08
N CYS A 78 13.37 22.85 10.25
CA CYS A 78 14.76 22.50 10.53
C CYS A 78 15.73 23.66 10.22
N PRO A 79 16.45 24.24 11.21
CA PRO A 79 17.32 25.40 11.00
C PRO A 79 18.59 25.10 10.18
N ARG A 80 18.89 23.81 9.92
CA ARG A 80 20.03 23.38 9.09
C ARG A 80 19.61 22.85 7.73
N GLY A 81 18.31 22.86 7.41
CA GLY A 81 17.78 22.25 6.20
C GLY A 81 18.05 20.74 6.13
N ALA A 82 18.07 20.06 7.27
CA ALA A 82 17.91 18.61 7.31
C ALA A 82 16.43 18.27 7.06
N LYS A 83 16.16 17.07 6.52
CA LYS A 83 14.80 16.65 6.14
C LYS A 83 14.41 15.38 6.90
N PRO A 84 14.08 15.47 8.20
CA PRO A 84 13.78 14.29 9.00
C PRO A 84 12.62 13.47 8.46
N GLY A 85 11.62 14.12 7.86
CA GLY A 85 10.52 13.42 7.20
C GLY A 85 10.99 12.49 6.07
N ASP A 86 11.94 12.96 5.25
CA ASP A 86 12.51 12.19 4.13
C ASP A 86 13.45 11.08 4.64
N VAL A 87 14.21 11.34 5.70
CA VAL A 87 15.05 10.33 6.35
C VAL A 87 14.19 9.19 6.91
N LEU A 88 13.09 9.49 7.60
CA LEU A 88 12.15 8.46 8.05
C LEU A 88 11.46 7.74 6.89
N GLY A 89 11.18 8.44 5.79
CA GLY A 89 10.72 7.83 4.53
C GLY A 89 11.70 6.79 3.99
N ALA A 90 12.99 7.14 3.96
CA ALA A 90 14.06 6.26 3.52
C ALA A 90 14.24 5.04 4.45
N ILE A 91 14.12 5.23 5.77
CA ILE A 91 14.17 4.12 6.73
C ILE A 91 13.01 3.16 6.50
N ARG A 92 11.78 3.66 6.30
CA ARG A 92 10.62 2.80 5.96
C ARG A 92 10.84 2.04 4.66
N ALA A 93 11.29 2.71 3.60
CA ALA A 93 11.60 2.07 2.33
C ALA A 93 12.59 0.91 2.50
N TYR A 94 13.66 1.13 3.28
CA TYR A 94 14.60 0.07 3.63
C TYR A 94 13.95 -1.05 4.46
N ALA A 95 13.13 -0.70 5.45
CA ALA A 95 12.46 -1.66 6.32
C ALA A 95 11.52 -2.59 5.55
N TYR A 96 10.78 -2.09 4.55
CA TYR A 96 9.92 -2.92 3.70
C TYR A 96 10.73 -3.95 2.90
N THR A 97 11.93 -3.58 2.42
CA THR A 97 12.84 -4.53 1.78
C THR A 97 13.45 -5.52 2.78
N PHE A 98 13.82 -5.04 3.97
CA PHE A 98 14.45 -5.87 5.02
C PHE A 98 13.50 -6.92 5.60
N TYR A 99 12.23 -6.56 5.79
CA TYR A 99 11.19 -7.47 6.29
C TYR A 99 10.53 -8.28 5.19
N GLY A 100 10.59 -7.81 3.94
CA GLY A 100 9.94 -8.43 2.80
C GLY A 100 10.41 -9.86 2.51
N TRP A 101 9.45 -10.75 2.27
CA TRP A 101 9.68 -12.12 1.83
C TRP A 101 8.92 -12.40 0.52
N PRO A 102 9.50 -13.04 -0.51
CA PRO A 102 10.89 -13.46 -0.59
C PRO A 102 11.81 -12.26 -0.89
N ALA A 103 13.03 -12.31 -0.37
CA ALA A 103 13.99 -11.21 -0.48
C ALA A 103 14.30 -10.76 -1.93
N PRO A 104 14.40 -11.64 -2.95
CA PRO A 104 14.61 -11.22 -4.33
C PRO A 104 13.49 -10.31 -4.86
N LEU A 105 12.24 -10.63 -4.53
CA LEU A 105 11.08 -9.85 -4.98
C LEU A 105 11.00 -8.52 -4.23
N ALA A 106 11.28 -8.52 -2.92
CA ALA A 106 11.38 -7.30 -2.13
C ALA A 106 12.47 -6.34 -2.65
N LYS A 107 13.61 -6.88 -3.09
CA LYS A 107 14.71 -6.12 -3.70
C LYS A 107 14.36 -5.61 -5.11
N LEU A 108 13.60 -6.39 -5.87
CA LEU A 108 13.12 -5.95 -7.19
C LEU A 108 12.18 -4.75 -7.06
N ALA A 109 11.26 -4.80 -6.10
CA ALA A 109 10.27 -3.76 -5.84
C ALA A 109 10.82 -2.48 -5.20
N SER A 110 12.09 -2.46 -4.75
CA SER A 110 12.69 -1.30 -4.08
C SER A 110 13.40 -0.33 -5.02
N SER A 111 13.50 -0.64 -6.32
CA SER A 111 14.30 0.14 -7.28
C SER A 111 13.57 0.33 -8.61
N ALA A 112 13.74 1.51 -9.21
CA ALA A 112 13.25 1.83 -10.55
C ALA A 112 13.78 0.87 -11.62
N LYS A 113 14.99 0.31 -11.44
CA LYS A 113 15.55 -0.69 -12.36
C LYS A 113 14.72 -1.98 -12.41
N GLY A 114 13.97 -2.27 -11.36
CA GLY A 114 13.07 -3.42 -11.31
C GLY A 114 11.75 -3.21 -12.06
N LEU A 115 11.38 -1.96 -12.38
CA LEU A 115 10.07 -1.62 -12.94
C LEU A 115 9.70 -2.42 -14.21
N PRO A 116 10.59 -2.61 -15.21
CA PRO A 116 10.24 -3.42 -16.38
C PRO A 116 9.86 -4.87 -16.04
N MET A 117 10.52 -5.45 -15.04
CA MET A 117 10.23 -6.81 -14.58
C MET A 117 8.94 -6.84 -13.74
N LEU A 118 8.70 -5.83 -12.91
CA LEU A 118 7.46 -5.71 -12.13
C LEU A 118 6.24 -5.65 -13.06
N ILE A 119 6.34 -4.94 -14.18
CA ILE A 119 5.26 -4.91 -15.19
C ILE A 119 5.24 -6.20 -16.02
N GLY A 120 6.42 -6.68 -16.42
CA GLY A 120 6.59 -7.84 -17.30
C GLY A 120 6.02 -9.13 -16.72
N ILE A 121 6.18 -9.37 -15.40
CA ILE A 121 5.69 -10.60 -14.75
C ILE A 121 4.15 -10.73 -14.92
N PRO A 122 3.31 -9.78 -14.48
CA PRO A 122 1.86 -9.86 -14.70
C PRO A 122 1.45 -9.86 -16.16
N VAL A 123 2.11 -9.05 -17.01
CA VAL A 123 1.84 -9.01 -18.46
C VAL A 123 2.00 -10.41 -19.06
N VAL A 124 3.13 -11.07 -18.80
CA VAL A 124 3.42 -12.41 -19.33
C VAL A 124 2.44 -13.43 -18.77
N VAL A 125 2.15 -13.41 -17.46
CA VAL A 125 1.21 -14.34 -16.84
C VAL A 125 -0.19 -14.21 -17.45
N ILE A 126 -0.74 -12.99 -17.51
CA ILE A 126 -2.08 -12.74 -18.05
C ILE A 126 -2.13 -13.09 -19.54
N PHE A 127 -1.11 -12.71 -20.30
CA PHE A 127 -1.03 -13.02 -21.73
C PHE A 127 -0.99 -14.52 -22.00
N ILE A 128 -0.18 -15.29 -21.24
CA ILE A 128 -0.14 -16.75 -21.34
C ILE A 128 -1.48 -17.36 -20.97
N MET A 129 -2.14 -16.88 -19.91
CA MET A 129 -3.48 -17.34 -19.56
C MET A 129 -4.50 -17.05 -20.67
N TRP A 130 -4.40 -15.89 -21.32
CA TRP A 130 -5.28 -15.53 -22.42
C TRP A 130 -5.07 -16.43 -23.64
N MET A 131 -3.81 -16.75 -23.98
CA MET A 131 -3.49 -17.74 -25.02
C MET A 131 -4.03 -19.13 -24.69
N ILE A 132 -3.78 -19.64 -23.49
CA ILE A 132 -4.25 -20.97 -23.05
C ILE A 132 -5.78 -21.03 -23.02
N SER A 133 -6.45 -19.92 -22.71
CA SER A 133 -7.90 -19.85 -22.76
C SER A 133 -8.45 -20.04 -24.18
N GLY A 134 -7.67 -19.81 -25.24
CA GLY A 134 -8.14 -19.88 -26.63
C GLY A 134 -9.11 -18.76 -27.03
N ALA A 135 -9.25 -17.72 -26.21
CA ALA A 135 -10.16 -16.60 -26.41
C ALA A 135 -9.44 -15.32 -26.91
N MET A 136 -8.34 -15.48 -27.65
CA MET A 136 -7.52 -14.39 -28.22
C MET A 136 -8.20 -13.75 -29.44
N HIS A 137 -9.42 -13.24 -29.25
CA HIS A 137 -10.16 -12.52 -30.29
C HIS A 137 -10.91 -11.33 -29.68
N ILE A 138 -11.18 -10.33 -30.50
CA ILE A 138 -11.99 -9.17 -30.13
C ILE A 138 -13.45 -9.49 -30.50
N PRO A 139 -14.42 -9.33 -29.57
CA PRO A 139 -15.83 -9.59 -29.88
C PRO A 139 -16.40 -8.53 -30.82
N THR A 140 -17.54 -8.83 -31.44
CA THR A 140 -18.33 -7.82 -32.15
C THR A 140 -18.91 -6.79 -31.17
N SER A 141 -19.27 -5.60 -31.66
CA SER A 141 -19.87 -4.57 -30.80
C SER A 141 -21.17 -5.02 -30.12
N GLU A 142 -21.96 -5.87 -30.79
CA GLU A 142 -23.20 -6.45 -30.23
C GLU A 142 -22.89 -7.40 -29.06
N GLN A 143 -22.01 -8.37 -29.28
CA GLN A 143 -21.57 -9.30 -28.22
C GLN A 143 -20.94 -8.56 -27.04
N PHE A 144 -20.19 -7.49 -27.32
CA PHE A 144 -19.56 -6.67 -26.30
C PHE A 144 -20.56 -5.82 -25.52
N ALA A 145 -21.64 -5.35 -26.15
CA ALA A 145 -22.71 -4.62 -25.47
C ALA A 145 -23.42 -5.52 -24.44
N ASP A 146 -23.68 -6.78 -24.81
CA ASP A 146 -24.40 -7.75 -23.97
C ASP A 146 -23.53 -8.28 -22.82
N HIS A 147 -22.28 -8.67 -23.12
CA HIS A 147 -21.45 -9.40 -22.17
C HIS A 147 -20.30 -8.58 -21.56
N GLY A 148 -19.97 -7.43 -22.16
CA GLY A 148 -18.81 -6.62 -21.76
C GLY A 148 -17.54 -7.46 -21.69
N TYR A 149 -16.90 -7.45 -20.51
CA TYR A 149 -15.64 -8.17 -20.25
C TYR A 149 -15.81 -9.58 -19.69
N GLN A 150 -17.05 -10.06 -19.50
CA GLN A 150 -17.29 -11.39 -18.92
C GLN A 150 -16.85 -12.54 -19.82
N GLN A 151 -16.49 -12.26 -21.07
CA GLN A 151 -15.95 -13.23 -22.01
C GLN A 151 -14.51 -12.91 -22.42
N PHE A 152 -13.75 -12.18 -21.59
CA PHE A 152 -12.36 -11.82 -21.90
C PHE A 152 -11.47 -13.06 -22.08
N PHE A 153 -11.53 -14.03 -21.16
CA PHE A 153 -10.92 -15.36 -21.34
C PHE A 153 -11.87 -16.36 -22.02
N GLY A 154 -12.94 -15.87 -22.67
CA GLY A 154 -13.95 -16.65 -23.35
C GLY A 154 -15.03 -17.23 -22.43
N HIS A 155 -15.83 -18.13 -22.99
CA HIS A 155 -16.89 -18.87 -22.30
C HIS A 155 -16.79 -20.38 -22.63
N TRP A 156 -17.46 -21.21 -21.85
CA TRP A 156 -17.64 -22.65 -22.12
C TRP A 156 -19.06 -23.07 -21.71
N GLY A 157 -19.48 -24.29 -22.08
CA GLY A 157 -20.79 -24.83 -21.72
C GLY A 157 -20.89 -25.39 -20.29
N PHE A 158 -19.81 -25.37 -19.50
CA PHE A 158 -19.84 -25.85 -18.12
C PHE A 158 -20.61 -24.89 -17.21
N LYS A 159 -21.79 -25.33 -16.76
CA LYS A 159 -22.78 -24.53 -16.03
C LYS A 159 -22.36 -24.08 -14.64
N TRP A 160 -21.39 -24.74 -14.01
CA TRP A 160 -21.07 -24.55 -12.59
C TRP A 160 -19.92 -23.61 -12.32
N TYR A 161 -19.20 -23.15 -13.34
CA TYR A 161 -18.11 -22.20 -13.14
C TYR A 161 -17.77 -21.54 -14.46
N ALA A 162 -17.84 -20.22 -14.61
CA ALA A 162 -17.58 -19.61 -15.91
C ALA A 162 -16.08 -19.60 -16.26
N LYS A 163 -15.77 -19.73 -17.56
CA LYS A 163 -14.39 -19.71 -18.07
C LYS A 163 -13.61 -18.48 -17.65
N ASN A 164 -14.22 -17.33 -17.85
CA ASN A 164 -13.62 -16.06 -17.50
C ASN A 164 -13.28 -15.95 -16.01
N ILE A 165 -14.20 -16.40 -15.15
CA ILE A 165 -14.02 -16.42 -13.70
C ILE A 165 -12.86 -17.34 -13.33
N PHE A 166 -12.81 -18.55 -13.89
CA PHE A 166 -11.73 -19.51 -13.63
C PHE A 166 -10.35 -18.91 -13.85
N PHE A 167 -10.10 -18.31 -15.03
CA PHE A 167 -8.79 -17.75 -15.35
C PHE A 167 -8.45 -16.53 -14.47
N ILE A 168 -9.42 -15.66 -14.18
CA ILE A 168 -9.21 -14.51 -13.29
C ILE A 168 -8.86 -14.98 -11.87
N VAL A 169 -9.64 -15.91 -11.30
CA VAL A 169 -9.42 -16.42 -9.94
C VAL A 169 -8.07 -17.15 -9.85
N LEU A 170 -7.73 -17.96 -10.86
CA LEU A 170 -6.49 -18.71 -10.94
C LEU A 170 -5.24 -17.83 -10.84
N ILE A 171 -5.29 -16.58 -11.31
CA ILE A 171 -4.14 -15.67 -11.25
C ILE A 171 -4.26 -14.65 -10.11
N MET A 172 -5.44 -14.07 -9.87
CA MET A 172 -5.62 -12.97 -8.94
C MET A 172 -5.59 -13.44 -7.48
N VAL A 173 -6.26 -14.56 -7.17
CA VAL A 173 -6.33 -15.05 -5.79
C VAL A 173 -4.97 -15.55 -5.31
N PRO A 174 -4.19 -16.34 -6.07
CA PRO A 174 -2.81 -16.66 -5.68
C PRO A 174 -1.91 -15.44 -5.58
N SER A 175 -2.05 -14.45 -6.46
CA SER A 175 -1.26 -13.20 -6.38
C SER A 175 -1.53 -12.45 -5.08
N LEU A 176 -2.80 -12.28 -4.71
CA LEU A 176 -3.19 -11.69 -3.43
C LEU A 176 -2.74 -12.56 -2.26
N GLY A 177 -2.92 -13.87 -2.33
CA GLY A 177 -2.50 -14.82 -1.30
C GLY A 177 -0.99 -14.77 -1.03
N LEU A 178 -0.18 -14.72 -2.08
CA LEU A 178 1.28 -14.55 -1.97
C LEU A 178 1.66 -13.19 -1.37
N GLY A 179 0.99 -12.11 -1.80
CA GLY A 179 1.19 -10.78 -1.23
C GLY A 179 0.85 -10.71 0.26
N LEU A 180 -0.28 -11.30 0.68
CA LEU A 180 -0.71 -11.37 2.08
C LEU A 180 0.19 -12.29 2.91
N PHE A 181 0.61 -13.43 2.37
CA PHE A 181 1.55 -14.32 3.06
C PHE A 181 2.90 -13.65 3.28
N SER A 182 3.41 -12.93 2.27
CA SER A 182 4.60 -12.10 2.40
C SER A 182 4.44 -11.02 3.47
N ALA A 183 3.31 -10.31 3.47
CA ALA A 183 3.01 -9.31 4.50
C ALA A 183 3.00 -9.93 5.91
N TYR A 184 2.36 -11.09 6.07
CA TYR A 184 2.35 -11.85 7.32
C TYR A 184 3.76 -12.19 7.80
N LYS A 185 4.62 -12.70 6.91
CA LYS A 185 6.03 -12.98 7.24
C LYS A 185 6.77 -11.71 7.65
N GLY A 186 6.53 -10.61 6.94
CA GLY A 186 7.14 -9.31 7.22
C GLY A 186 6.75 -8.73 8.57
N ILE A 187 5.46 -8.65 8.88
CA ILE A 187 4.99 -8.12 10.16
C ILE A 187 5.31 -9.04 11.34
N THR A 188 5.36 -10.36 11.13
CA THR A 188 5.80 -11.30 12.17
C THR A 188 7.27 -11.04 12.52
N LYS A 189 8.13 -10.85 11.51
CA LYS A 189 9.54 -10.49 11.71
C LYS A 189 9.67 -9.13 12.39
N MET A 190 8.90 -8.12 11.94
CA MET A 190 8.89 -6.79 12.55
C MET A 190 8.47 -6.83 14.02
N TRP A 191 7.37 -7.51 14.34
CA TRP A 191 6.88 -7.67 15.71
C TRP A 191 7.93 -8.30 16.62
N LYS A 192 8.57 -9.38 16.15
CA LYS A 192 9.64 -10.05 16.89
C LYS A 192 10.82 -9.09 17.15
N THR A 193 11.27 -8.35 16.14
CA THR A 193 12.36 -7.37 16.28
C THR A 193 12.01 -6.28 17.30
N MET A 194 10.80 -5.74 17.28
CA MET A 194 10.37 -4.73 18.25
C MET A 194 10.25 -5.32 19.68
N ALA A 195 9.68 -6.51 19.81
CA ALA A 195 9.51 -7.20 21.10
C ALA A 195 10.87 -7.52 21.76
N GLU A 196 11.84 -7.99 20.99
CA GLU A 196 13.21 -8.24 21.45
C GLU A 196 13.90 -6.95 21.92
N ASN A 197 13.73 -5.84 21.18
CA ASN A 197 14.33 -4.56 21.53
C ASN A 197 13.74 -3.94 22.81
N GLU A 198 12.44 -4.11 23.04
CA GLU A 198 11.75 -3.65 24.26
C GLU A 198 11.91 -4.64 25.44
N GLY A 199 12.52 -5.82 25.20
CA GLY A 199 12.70 -6.84 26.24
C GLY A 199 11.38 -7.43 26.76
N VAL A 200 10.38 -7.50 25.88
CA VAL A 200 9.04 -8.04 26.18
C VAL A 200 9.13 -9.51 26.58
N ASN A 201 8.46 -9.88 27.68
CA ASN A 201 8.30 -11.28 28.05
C ASN A 201 7.35 -11.98 27.08
N THR A 202 7.83 -13.01 26.39
CA THR A 202 7.02 -13.76 25.41
C THR A 202 6.19 -14.89 26.01
N ASP A 203 6.33 -15.19 27.30
CA ASP A 203 5.66 -16.31 27.96
C ASP A 203 4.22 -15.96 28.36
N TYR A 204 3.97 -14.68 28.64
CA TYR A 204 2.65 -14.16 28.96
C TYR A 204 2.06 -13.42 27.75
N ARG A 205 1.01 -13.99 27.14
CA ARG A 205 0.39 -13.44 25.93
C ARG A 205 -1.13 -13.30 26.08
N PRO A 206 -1.73 -12.27 25.47
CA PRO A 206 -3.17 -12.15 25.39
C PRO A 206 -3.74 -13.29 24.52
N SER A 207 -4.99 -13.66 24.79
CA SER A 207 -5.76 -14.45 23.82
C SER A 207 -5.95 -13.68 22.52
N ALA A 208 -6.26 -14.37 21.41
CA ALA A 208 -6.52 -13.71 20.13
C ALA A 208 -7.65 -12.67 20.21
N VAL A 209 -8.71 -12.98 20.97
CA VAL A 209 -9.84 -12.05 21.16
C VAL A 209 -9.42 -10.81 21.95
N GLN A 210 -8.64 -10.97 23.01
CA GLN A 210 -8.10 -9.85 23.77
C GLN A 210 -7.17 -9.00 22.91
N PHE A 211 -6.29 -9.62 22.12
CA PHE A 211 -5.39 -8.89 21.25
C PHE A 211 -6.15 -8.02 20.25
N VAL A 212 -7.20 -8.58 19.64
CA VAL A 212 -8.05 -7.84 18.71
C VAL A 212 -8.75 -6.68 19.41
N LYS A 213 -9.37 -6.93 20.56
CA LYS A 213 -10.17 -5.94 21.27
C LYS A 213 -9.33 -4.80 21.87
N GLU A 214 -8.19 -5.12 22.45
CA GLU A 214 -7.38 -4.18 23.24
C GLU A 214 -6.32 -3.44 22.41
N PHE A 215 -5.81 -4.05 21.33
CA PHE A 215 -4.70 -3.48 20.55
C PHE A 215 -5.06 -3.21 19.10
N LEU A 216 -5.56 -4.22 18.37
CA LEU A 216 -5.77 -4.09 16.92
C LEU A 216 -6.97 -3.17 16.58
N TRP A 217 -8.13 -3.41 17.19
CA TRP A 217 -9.35 -2.67 16.87
C TRP A 217 -9.22 -1.17 17.19
N PRO A 218 -8.71 -0.74 18.37
CA PRO A 218 -8.47 0.67 18.62
C PRO A 218 -7.50 1.30 17.62
N SER A 219 -6.47 0.55 17.21
CA SER A 219 -5.51 1.01 16.19
C SER A 219 -6.17 1.21 14.83
N LEU A 220 -7.05 0.31 14.41
CA LEU A 220 -7.81 0.43 13.16
C LEU A 220 -8.74 1.64 13.17
N VAL A 221 -9.47 1.85 14.27
CA VAL A 221 -10.38 3.01 14.42
C VAL A 221 -9.60 4.33 14.28
N GLU A 222 -8.47 4.43 14.99
CA GLU A 222 -7.60 5.60 14.98
C GLU A 222 -7.01 5.87 13.57
N ILE A 223 -6.56 4.81 12.88
CA ILE A 223 -6.03 4.90 11.51
C ILE A 223 -7.10 5.34 10.51
N VAL A 224 -8.32 4.77 10.59
CA VAL A 224 -9.42 5.13 9.70
C VAL A 224 -9.82 6.59 9.90
N ASN A 225 -9.90 7.04 11.15
CA ASN A 225 -10.26 8.42 11.48
C ASN A 225 -9.14 9.44 11.24
N HIS A 226 -7.90 8.99 11.01
CA HIS A 226 -6.73 9.84 10.81
C HIS A 226 -6.43 10.77 12.00
N ASP A 227 -6.73 10.34 13.23
CA ASP A 227 -6.72 11.22 14.41
C ASP A 227 -5.35 11.92 14.60
N ARG A 228 -4.25 11.16 14.72
CA ARG A 228 -2.89 11.73 14.81
C ARG A 228 -2.41 12.43 13.54
N PHE A 229 -2.90 12.02 12.37
CA PHE A 229 -2.50 12.65 11.12
C PHE A 229 -3.11 14.07 11.00
N LYS A 230 -4.30 14.29 11.58
CA LYS A 230 -4.94 15.62 11.63
C LYS A 230 -4.22 16.61 12.56
N GLU A 231 -3.41 16.13 13.49
CA GLU A 231 -2.57 16.96 14.36
C GLU A 231 -1.35 17.54 13.64
N CYS A 232 -1.01 17.03 12.45
CA CYS A 232 0.09 17.56 11.64
C CYS A 232 -0.34 18.85 10.93
N THR A 233 0.42 19.93 11.11
CA THR A 233 -0.02 21.29 10.73
C THR A 233 0.40 21.67 9.31
N ASP A 234 1.67 21.50 8.95
CA ASP A 234 2.23 22.00 7.67
C ASP A 234 1.73 21.20 6.45
N ASN A 235 1.14 20.03 6.66
CA ASN A 235 0.66 19.15 5.59
C ASN A 235 -0.78 18.66 5.80
N ARG A 236 -1.61 19.47 6.47
CA ARG A 236 -3.02 19.17 6.71
C ARG A 236 -3.80 18.93 5.41
N ASP A 237 -3.43 19.62 4.32
CA ASP A 237 -3.99 19.42 2.98
C ASP A 237 -3.80 17.99 2.44
N ARG A 238 -2.80 17.26 2.94
CA ARG A 238 -2.58 15.86 2.56
C ARG A 238 -3.67 14.94 3.08
N VAL A 239 -4.26 15.23 4.24
CA VAL A 239 -5.38 14.45 4.80
C VAL A 239 -6.60 14.55 3.88
N ARG A 240 -6.86 15.73 3.31
CA ARG A 240 -7.95 15.97 2.35
C ARG A 240 -7.89 15.06 1.13
N GLY A 241 -6.69 14.68 0.68
CA GLY A 241 -6.51 13.71 -0.41
C GLY A 241 -6.42 12.27 0.07
N HIS A 242 -5.68 12.02 1.16
CA HIS A 242 -5.38 10.66 1.63
C HIS A 242 -6.59 9.93 2.22
N GLN A 243 -7.42 10.62 3.02
CA GLN A 243 -8.58 9.98 3.64
C GLN A 243 -9.62 9.49 2.62
N PRO A 244 -10.08 10.29 1.63
CA PRO A 244 -11.00 9.79 0.61
C PRO A 244 -10.34 8.72 -0.27
N LEU A 245 -9.03 8.80 -0.52
CA LEU A 245 -8.29 7.73 -1.22
C LEU A 245 -8.38 6.40 -0.45
N MET A 246 -8.11 6.40 0.86
CA MET A 246 -8.18 5.20 1.70
C MET A 246 -9.61 4.62 1.70
N LEU A 247 -10.62 5.48 1.88
CA LEU A 247 -12.02 5.04 1.86
C LEU A 247 -12.43 4.50 0.49
N ALA A 248 -11.91 5.06 -0.60
CA ALA A 248 -12.12 4.54 -1.94
C ALA A 248 -11.52 3.14 -2.12
N PHE A 249 -10.32 2.88 -1.60
CA PHE A 249 -9.74 1.53 -1.60
C PHE A 249 -10.62 0.52 -0.85
N ILE A 250 -11.14 0.90 0.32
CA ILE A 250 -12.06 0.07 1.10
C ILE A 250 -13.35 -0.20 0.30
N GLY A 251 -13.96 0.85 -0.27
CA GLY A 251 -15.18 0.73 -1.07
C GLY A 251 -15.00 -0.13 -2.32
N LEU A 252 -13.94 0.08 -3.09
CA LEU A 252 -13.62 -0.73 -4.28
C LEU A 252 -13.30 -2.19 -3.92
N PHE A 253 -12.64 -2.44 -2.78
CA PHE A 253 -12.41 -3.79 -2.29
C PHE A 253 -13.73 -4.48 -1.91
N ILE A 254 -14.64 -3.79 -1.21
CA ILE A 254 -15.98 -4.31 -0.91
C ILE A 254 -16.74 -4.66 -2.20
N VAL A 255 -16.73 -3.77 -3.19
CA VAL A 255 -17.37 -4.02 -4.49
C VAL A 255 -16.74 -5.22 -5.21
N THR A 256 -15.42 -5.39 -5.10
CA THR A 256 -14.71 -6.52 -5.70
C THR A 256 -15.13 -7.84 -5.02
N CYS A 257 -15.14 -7.89 -3.69
CA CYS A 257 -15.63 -9.05 -2.93
C CYS A 257 -17.11 -9.34 -3.21
N TRP A 258 -17.94 -8.31 -3.32
CA TRP A 258 -19.33 -8.45 -3.73
C TRP A 258 -19.46 -9.01 -5.14
N SER A 259 -18.65 -8.53 -6.09
CA SER A 259 -18.63 -9.05 -7.45
C SER A 259 -18.24 -10.52 -7.48
N LEU A 260 -17.24 -10.94 -6.69
CA LEU A 260 -16.86 -12.35 -6.54
C LEU A 260 -18.01 -13.17 -5.95
N LEU A 261 -18.64 -12.70 -4.86
CA LEU A 261 -19.77 -13.41 -4.26
C LEU A 261 -20.96 -13.52 -5.24
N LYS A 262 -21.32 -12.42 -5.90
CA LYS A 262 -22.45 -12.32 -6.81
C LYS A 262 -22.26 -13.19 -8.05
N ASN A 263 -21.12 -13.07 -8.74
CA ASN A 263 -20.88 -13.80 -9.99
C ASN A 263 -20.37 -15.22 -9.75
N ASP A 264 -19.51 -15.44 -8.75
CA ASP A 264 -18.74 -16.69 -8.62
C ASP A 264 -19.35 -17.67 -7.62
N VAL A 265 -20.32 -17.23 -6.80
CA VAL A 265 -21.00 -18.08 -5.82
C VAL A 265 -22.49 -18.13 -6.08
N ILE A 266 -23.16 -16.97 -6.06
CA ILE A 266 -24.61 -16.89 -6.26
C ILE A 266 -24.96 -17.18 -7.72
N GLY A 267 -24.20 -16.61 -8.66
CA GLY A 267 -24.36 -16.81 -10.10
C GLY A 267 -24.29 -18.27 -10.55
N LEU A 268 -23.62 -19.14 -9.78
CA LEU A 268 -23.54 -20.58 -10.06
C LEU A 268 -24.90 -21.28 -9.90
N VAL A 269 -25.73 -20.80 -8.98
CA VAL A 269 -27.06 -21.36 -8.70
C VAL A 269 -28.15 -20.55 -9.41
N LEU A 270 -27.95 -19.24 -9.53
CA LEU A 270 -28.89 -18.30 -10.13
C LEU A 270 -28.21 -17.51 -11.27
N PRO A 271 -28.24 -18.02 -12.52
CA PRO A 271 -27.54 -17.39 -13.64
C PRO A 271 -27.95 -15.95 -13.94
N SER A 272 -29.15 -15.53 -13.54
CA SER A 272 -29.63 -14.14 -13.67
C SER A 272 -28.88 -13.13 -12.80
N TRP A 273 -28.04 -13.60 -11.87
CA TRP A 273 -27.21 -12.76 -11.02
C TRP A 273 -25.84 -12.46 -11.62
N HIS A 274 -25.46 -13.12 -12.72
CA HIS A 274 -24.31 -12.70 -13.51
C HIS A 274 -24.52 -11.28 -14.03
N GLY A 275 -23.45 -10.48 -14.04
CA GLY A 275 -23.50 -9.10 -14.55
C GLY A 275 -23.85 -8.98 -16.05
N PRO A 276 -23.80 -7.77 -16.61
CA PRO A 276 -23.35 -6.52 -15.99
C PRO A 276 -24.33 -5.97 -14.94
N MET A 277 -23.80 -5.33 -13.89
CA MET A 277 -24.63 -4.72 -12.85
C MET A 277 -25.35 -3.48 -13.39
N SER A 278 -26.62 -3.31 -13.00
CA SER A 278 -27.39 -2.10 -13.27
C SER A 278 -26.71 -0.87 -12.64
N LEU A 279 -26.88 0.30 -13.26
CA LEU A 279 -26.39 1.58 -12.70
C LEU A 279 -27.02 1.91 -11.35
N MET A 280 -28.23 1.41 -11.08
CA MET A 280 -28.93 1.60 -9.82
C MET A 280 -28.59 0.55 -8.77
N ASP A 281 -27.75 -0.44 -9.11
CA ASP A 281 -27.26 -1.41 -8.12
C ASP A 281 -26.44 -0.64 -7.06
N PRO A 282 -26.73 -0.82 -5.75
CA PRO A 282 -26.07 -0.06 -4.70
C PRO A 282 -24.55 -0.26 -4.69
N PHE A 283 -24.06 -1.44 -5.09
CA PHE A 283 -22.62 -1.69 -5.22
C PHE A 283 -22.03 -1.05 -6.46
N LYS A 284 -22.82 -0.84 -7.52
CA LYS A 284 -22.38 -0.06 -8.69
C LYS A 284 -22.26 1.42 -8.37
N ILE A 285 -23.20 1.97 -7.60
CA ILE A 285 -23.12 3.34 -7.07
C ILE A 285 -21.88 3.49 -6.17
N LEU A 286 -21.68 2.56 -5.23
CA LEU A 286 -20.50 2.54 -4.37
C LEU A 286 -19.20 2.48 -5.19
N ALA A 287 -19.15 1.68 -6.26
CA ALA A 287 -18.00 1.59 -7.15
C ALA A 287 -17.66 2.94 -7.78
N ASN A 288 -18.67 3.62 -8.33
CA ASN A 288 -18.49 4.88 -9.05
C ASN A 288 -18.13 6.03 -8.09
N VAL A 289 -18.77 6.11 -6.91
CA VAL A 289 -18.39 7.06 -5.85
C VAL A 289 -16.95 6.81 -5.40
N SER A 290 -16.57 5.55 -5.20
CA SER A 290 -15.20 5.19 -4.81
C SER A 290 -14.18 5.51 -5.91
N ALA A 291 -14.53 5.30 -7.19
CA ALA A 291 -13.66 5.65 -8.30
C ALA A 291 -13.39 7.17 -8.38
N VAL A 292 -14.42 7.99 -8.19
CA VAL A 292 -14.27 9.45 -8.13
C VAL A 292 -13.41 9.87 -6.94
N ALA A 293 -13.66 9.31 -5.76
CA ALA A 293 -12.87 9.57 -4.56
C ALA A 293 -11.39 9.15 -4.71
N LEU A 294 -11.14 8.01 -5.39
CA LEU A 294 -9.79 7.54 -5.73
C LEU A 294 -9.07 8.56 -6.62
N LEU A 295 -9.67 8.97 -7.74
CA LEU A 295 -9.06 9.92 -8.68
C LEU A 295 -8.83 11.30 -8.04
N PHE A 296 -9.79 11.78 -7.23
CA PHE A 296 -9.62 13.01 -6.45
C PHE A 296 -8.45 12.90 -5.47
N GLY A 297 -8.38 11.81 -4.71
CA GLY A 297 -7.30 11.56 -3.76
C GLY A 297 -5.93 11.54 -4.45
N ILE A 298 -5.83 10.88 -5.60
CA ILE A 298 -4.62 10.84 -6.43
C ILE A 298 -4.20 12.25 -6.86
N ALA A 299 -5.14 13.04 -7.41
CA ALA A 299 -4.85 14.40 -7.88
C ALA A 299 -4.31 15.30 -6.75
N VAL A 300 -4.94 15.24 -5.57
CA VAL A 300 -4.50 16.01 -4.39
C VAL A 300 -3.11 15.55 -3.93
N LEU A 301 -2.87 14.24 -3.81
CA LEU A 301 -1.58 13.71 -3.37
C LEU A 301 -0.46 14.00 -4.37
N TRP A 302 -0.75 13.95 -5.67
CA TRP A 302 0.17 14.33 -6.74
C TRP A 302 0.57 15.80 -6.63
N SER A 303 -0.42 16.69 -6.46
CA SER A 303 -0.19 18.13 -6.28
C SER A 303 0.65 18.43 -5.05
N ASN A 304 0.27 17.85 -3.90
CA ASN A 304 1.01 18.03 -2.64
C ASN A 304 2.45 17.53 -2.75
N ARG A 305 2.68 16.43 -3.48
CA ARG A 305 4.02 15.93 -3.72
C ARG A 305 4.85 16.89 -4.53
N LYS A 306 4.30 17.41 -5.64
CA LYS A 306 4.99 18.40 -6.48
C LYS A 306 5.31 19.68 -5.73
N LYS A 307 4.38 20.15 -4.89
CA LYS A 307 4.61 21.29 -4.00
C LYS A 307 5.76 21.03 -3.02
N ALA A 308 5.80 19.88 -2.36
CA ALA A 308 6.89 19.52 -1.45
C ALA A 308 8.26 19.40 -2.16
N GLU A 309 8.29 18.90 -3.40
CA GLU A 309 9.51 18.87 -4.23
C GLU A 309 10.03 20.29 -4.54
N GLN A 310 9.13 21.24 -4.80
CA GLN A 310 9.47 22.61 -5.13
C GLN A 310 9.84 23.46 -3.90
N GLU A 311 9.04 23.41 -2.85
CA GLU A 311 9.16 24.32 -1.69
C GLU A 311 10.12 23.77 -0.61
N LEU A 312 10.07 22.46 -0.34
CA LEU A 312 10.89 21.82 0.70
C LEU A 312 12.14 21.14 0.09
N GLY A 313 12.26 21.15 -1.23
CA GLY A 313 13.32 20.48 -1.99
C GLY A 313 13.33 18.96 -1.82
N THR A 314 12.23 18.35 -1.35
CA THR A 314 12.16 16.89 -1.14
C THR A 314 12.53 16.14 -2.41
N LYS A 315 13.31 15.06 -2.31
CA LYS A 315 13.72 14.30 -3.50
C LYS A 315 12.56 13.49 -4.07
N ALA A 316 12.44 13.47 -5.39
CA ALA A 316 11.59 12.54 -6.10
C ALA A 316 12.24 11.14 -6.05
N THR A 317 11.71 10.24 -5.21
CA THR A 317 12.20 8.86 -5.12
C THR A 317 11.27 7.92 -5.88
N PHE A 318 11.82 6.81 -6.38
CA PHE A 318 11.02 5.76 -6.99
C PHE A 318 9.92 5.27 -6.04
N TYR A 319 10.27 5.02 -4.78
CA TYR A 319 9.35 4.49 -3.78
C TYR A 319 8.13 5.36 -3.54
N ASP A 320 8.34 6.68 -3.61
CA ASP A 320 7.29 7.66 -3.38
C ASP A 320 6.34 7.83 -4.56
N TRP A 321 6.86 7.74 -5.78
CA TRP A 321 6.09 7.91 -7.00
C TRP A 321 5.47 6.63 -7.52
N PHE A 322 6.12 5.47 -7.31
CA PHE A 322 5.67 4.19 -7.82
C PHE A 322 4.23 3.89 -7.42
N LEU A 323 3.88 4.03 -6.13
CA LEU A 323 2.51 3.78 -5.70
C LEU A 323 1.52 4.76 -6.34
N ILE A 324 1.87 6.04 -6.49
CA ILE A 324 0.98 7.02 -7.13
C ILE A 324 0.72 6.63 -8.59
N TRP A 325 1.76 6.22 -9.32
CA TRP A 325 1.61 5.73 -10.70
C TRP A 325 0.77 4.45 -10.77
N GLU A 326 1.02 3.49 -9.89
CA GLU A 326 0.28 2.23 -9.82
C GLU A 326 -1.21 2.44 -9.58
N ILE A 327 -1.57 3.23 -8.55
CA ILE A 327 -2.98 3.49 -8.24
C ILE A 327 -3.65 4.39 -9.29
N THR A 328 -2.87 5.22 -10.00
CA THR A 328 -3.36 5.97 -11.17
C THR A 328 -3.67 5.01 -12.31
N ALA A 329 -2.79 4.04 -12.60
CA ALA A 329 -3.03 3.03 -13.60
C ALA A 329 -4.29 2.22 -13.27
N VAL A 330 -4.41 1.74 -12.03
CA VAL A 330 -5.62 1.03 -11.55
C VAL A 330 -6.89 1.87 -11.73
N GLY A 331 -6.88 3.12 -11.26
CA GLY A 331 -8.06 3.99 -11.31
C GLY A 331 -8.46 4.40 -12.72
N VAL A 332 -7.49 4.82 -13.55
CA VAL A 332 -7.74 5.26 -14.93
C VAL A 332 -8.16 4.10 -15.81
N THR A 333 -7.49 2.94 -15.70
CA THR A 333 -7.87 1.76 -16.51
C THR A 333 -9.21 1.17 -16.05
N GLY A 334 -9.51 1.19 -14.75
CA GLY A 334 -10.79 0.70 -14.22
C GLY A 334 -11.98 1.54 -14.70
N LEU A 335 -11.89 2.86 -14.55
CA LEU A 335 -12.91 3.78 -15.05
C LEU A 335 -12.95 3.78 -16.60
N GLY A 336 -11.79 3.70 -17.25
CA GLY A 336 -11.67 3.61 -18.70
C GLY A 336 -12.36 2.36 -19.26
N ALA A 337 -12.22 1.21 -18.60
CA ALA A 337 -12.90 -0.02 -19.00
C ALA A 337 -14.44 0.15 -18.93
N GLU A 338 -14.95 0.80 -17.89
CA GLU A 338 -16.39 1.11 -17.80
C GLU A 338 -16.86 2.02 -18.94
N LEU A 339 -16.14 3.12 -19.20
CA LEU A 339 -16.51 4.07 -20.25
C LEU A 339 -16.44 3.44 -21.65
N LEU A 340 -15.42 2.61 -21.92
CA LEU A 340 -15.26 1.94 -23.21
C LEU A 340 -16.33 0.87 -23.43
N ARG A 341 -16.80 0.22 -22.37
CA ARG A 341 -17.97 -0.66 -22.43
C ARG A 341 -19.22 0.11 -22.85
N TRP A 342 -19.48 1.28 -22.27
CA TRP A 342 -20.62 2.12 -22.67
C TRP A 342 -20.50 2.69 -24.08
N ALA A 343 -19.27 3.01 -24.50
CA ALA A 343 -19.01 3.46 -25.85
C ALA A 343 -19.13 2.35 -26.91
N GLY A 344 -19.34 1.08 -26.51
CA GLY A 344 -19.42 -0.04 -27.44
C GLY A 344 -18.14 -0.26 -28.24
N ALA A 345 -16.98 0.04 -27.64
CA ALA A 345 -15.67 0.03 -28.30
C ALA A 345 -14.82 -1.19 -27.89
N PRO A 346 -15.10 -2.40 -28.43
CA PRO A 346 -14.52 -3.66 -27.94
C PRO A 346 -13.00 -3.73 -28.05
N ALA A 347 -12.42 -3.25 -29.17
CA ALA A 347 -10.97 -3.31 -29.39
C ALA A 347 -10.19 -2.53 -28.33
N LEU A 348 -10.55 -1.26 -28.12
CA LEU A 348 -9.93 -0.43 -27.07
C LEU A 348 -10.30 -0.94 -25.68
N GLY A 349 -11.56 -1.37 -25.50
CA GLY A 349 -12.05 -1.90 -24.24
C GLY A 349 -11.21 -3.07 -23.73
N TYR A 350 -10.92 -4.05 -24.59
CA TYR A 350 -10.13 -5.23 -24.23
C TYR A 350 -8.68 -4.89 -23.90
N ILE A 351 -8.07 -3.93 -24.62
CA ILE A 351 -6.72 -3.45 -24.31
C ILE A 351 -6.70 -2.79 -22.93
N VAL A 352 -7.64 -1.89 -22.64
CA VAL A 352 -7.71 -1.21 -21.35
C VAL A 352 -8.02 -2.18 -20.22
N TYR A 353 -8.89 -3.17 -20.45
CA TYR A 353 -9.18 -4.20 -19.46
C TYR A 353 -7.97 -5.10 -19.18
N PHE A 354 -7.19 -5.47 -20.20
CA PHE A 354 -5.92 -6.17 -20.01
C PHE A 354 -4.96 -5.37 -19.14
N LEU A 355 -4.78 -4.07 -19.43
CA LEU A 355 -3.94 -3.18 -18.63
C LEU A 355 -4.47 -3.04 -17.19
N HIS A 356 -5.80 -3.04 -17.02
CA HIS A 356 -6.43 -3.04 -15.71
C HIS A 356 -6.05 -4.29 -14.92
N LEU A 357 -6.19 -5.49 -15.51
CA LEU A 357 -5.80 -6.75 -14.86
C LEU A 357 -4.30 -6.75 -14.52
N VAL A 358 -3.43 -6.27 -15.40
CA VAL A 358 -1.99 -6.12 -15.13
C VAL A 358 -1.77 -5.26 -13.89
N SER A 359 -2.37 -4.07 -13.82
CA SER A 359 -2.22 -3.16 -12.67
C SER A 359 -2.78 -3.77 -11.37
N ILE A 360 -3.95 -4.41 -11.39
CA ILE A 360 -4.49 -5.07 -10.19
C ILE A 360 -3.58 -6.21 -9.71
N MET A 361 -3.02 -7.00 -10.63
CA MET A 361 -2.09 -8.06 -10.27
C MET A 361 -0.78 -7.50 -9.69
N MET A 362 -0.27 -6.39 -10.23
CA MET A 362 0.87 -5.65 -9.65
C MET A 362 0.56 -5.15 -8.24
N LEU A 363 -0.61 -4.52 -8.05
CA LEU A 363 -1.09 -4.04 -6.77
C LEU A 363 -1.11 -5.16 -5.72
N PHE A 364 -1.62 -6.35 -6.07
CA PHE A 364 -1.69 -7.50 -5.16
C PHE A 364 -0.32 -8.11 -4.87
N LEU A 365 0.45 -8.44 -5.91
CA LEU A 365 1.71 -9.17 -5.77
C LEU A 365 2.79 -8.34 -5.08
N TYR A 366 2.79 -7.01 -5.30
CA TYR A 366 3.81 -6.11 -4.77
C TYR A 366 3.35 -5.26 -3.59
N LEU A 367 2.12 -5.46 -3.11
CA LEU A 367 1.58 -4.84 -1.90
C LEU A 367 2.57 -4.77 -0.73
N PRO A 368 3.23 -5.87 -0.30
CA PRO A 368 4.04 -5.88 0.93
C PRO A 368 5.40 -5.18 0.79
N TYR A 369 5.82 -4.82 -0.42
CA TYR A 369 7.14 -4.22 -0.68
C TYR A 369 7.05 -2.76 -1.09
N THR A 370 5.87 -2.30 -1.50
CA THR A 370 5.65 -0.93 -2.01
C THR A 370 5.06 -0.06 -0.92
N LYS A 371 4.90 1.24 -1.19
CA LYS A 371 4.37 2.17 -0.20
C LYS A 371 2.98 1.76 0.31
N LEU A 372 2.24 0.90 -0.40
CA LEU A 372 0.96 0.34 0.08
C LEU A 372 1.14 -0.54 1.34
N ALA A 373 2.32 -1.14 1.52
CA ALA A 373 2.69 -1.91 2.71
C ALA A 373 2.48 -1.12 4.01
N HIS A 374 2.51 0.22 3.96
CA HIS A 374 2.24 1.04 5.13
C HIS A 374 0.90 0.70 5.80
N LEU A 375 -0.12 0.25 5.06
CA LEU A 375 -1.40 -0.18 5.62
C LEU A 375 -1.19 -1.28 6.68
N ILE A 376 -0.30 -2.23 6.40
CA ILE A 376 -0.09 -3.40 7.27
C ILE A 376 0.97 -3.07 8.32
N TYR A 377 2.14 -2.56 7.92
CA TYR A 377 3.24 -2.29 8.84
C TYR A 377 2.90 -1.17 9.84
N ARG A 378 2.19 -0.11 9.43
CA ARG A 378 1.74 0.93 10.37
C ARG A 378 0.70 0.38 11.34
N THR A 379 -0.28 -0.40 10.87
CA THR A 379 -1.27 -1.01 11.75
C THR A 379 -0.62 -1.90 12.79
N THR A 380 0.40 -2.69 12.40
CA THR A 380 1.20 -3.49 13.33
C THR A 380 1.96 -2.60 14.32
N ALA A 381 2.56 -1.50 13.89
CA ALA A 381 3.27 -0.58 14.77
C ALA A 381 2.34 0.13 15.77
N TYR A 382 1.16 0.58 15.35
CA TYR A 382 0.13 1.14 16.24
C TYR A 382 -0.33 0.11 17.29
N SER A 383 -0.58 -1.13 16.84
CA SER A 383 -0.97 -2.23 17.74
C SER A 383 0.15 -2.55 18.72
N PHE A 384 1.40 -2.54 18.26
CA PHE A 384 2.57 -2.77 19.10
C PHE A 384 2.80 -1.65 20.12
N GLU A 385 2.60 -0.38 19.73
CA GLU A 385 2.70 0.76 20.66
C GLU A 385 1.74 0.58 21.85
N LYS A 386 0.48 0.20 21.60
CA LYS A 386 -0.49 -0.08 22.67
C LYS A 386 -0.11 -1.34 23.46
N TYR A 387 0.38 -2.37 22.78
CA TYR A 387 0.79 -3.63 23.41
C TYR A 387 1.99 -3.45 24.35
N ARG A 388 3.03 -2.69 23.96
CA ARG A 388 4.23 -2.48 24.80
C ARG A 388 3.94 -1.73 26.10
N GLU A 389 2.86 -0.95 26.13
CA GLU A 389 2.40 -0.23 27.33
C GLU A 389 1.49 -1.08 28.24
N SER A 390 1.05 -2.25 27.76
CA SER A 390 0.13 -3.14 28.46
C SER A 390 0.80 -4.01 29.54
N ALA A 391 -0.02 -4.63 30.39
CA ALA A 391 0.44 -5.63 31.38
C ALA A 391 1.06 -6.88 30.73
N PHE A 392 0.83 -7.12 29.43
CA PHE A 392 1.44 -8.25 28.72
C PHE A 392 2.91 -8.00 28.33
N ALA A 393 3.34 -6.74 28.30
CA ALA A 393 4.69 -6.36 27.91
C ALA A 393 5.53 -5.82 29.07
N LYS A 394 4.88 -5.24 30.08
CA LYS A 394 5.52 -4.81 31.32
C LYS A 394 5.92 -6.03 32.15
N LYS A 395 7.15 -6.00 32.68
CA LYS A 395 7.71 -7.06 33.53
C LYS A 395 7.01 -7.16 34.87
#